data_AF-A0A0G0J6V5-F1
#
_entry.id   AF-A0A0G0J6V5-F1
#
_cell.length_a   1.000
_cell.length_b   1.000
_cell.length_c   1.000
_cell.angle_alpha   90.00
_cell.angle_beta   90.00
_cell.angle_gamma   90.00
#
_symmetry.space_group_name_H-M   'P 1'
#
loop_
_entity.id
_entity.type
_entity.pdbx_description
1 polymer ?
#
loop_
_entity_poly.entity_id
_entity_poly.type
_entity_poly.pdbx_seq_one_letter_code
_entity_poly.pdbx_strand_id
1 'polypeptide(L)'
;MTFDRNVPYNDLPLLPPGVDFETKEILKKIVLAREALAKLDASNKRLPNESLLINSVILQEARMSSEIENIVTTNDEMYKAIVTENKDIDPELKEVIHYPGALWHGHEFIKKNGFMNTNLFVEMVNIIKEHDAGIRKIPGTKLSNPKTGEIYYTPPEGEDIVRKKLKNLEDYMNDTSDNIDPLIKMAVIHYQFEAIHPFHDGNGRTGRIINILFLVMNGLLEQPILYLSKYIIENKGAYYTSLRNITEKNDWMPWVEYMIEAIESTARYTEQKVNDICDLMKKTGDDIKSNLPGIYSRELIDVLFQLPYVKRKFLENAGIVKEKTAGRYLTELEKIGVLKPLKVGREKLYINVKFFDLLKK
;
A
#
# COMPACT_ATOMS: atom_id res chain seq x y z
N MET A 1 -29.74 -12.74 -14.39
CA MET A 1 -30.23 -13.54 -13.24
C MET A 1 -30.06 -12.70 -11.98
N THR A 2 -30.94 -12.88 -10.99
CA THR A 2 -30.76 -12.32 -9.65
C THR A 2 -29.50 -12.93 -9.03
N PHE A 3 -28.65 -12.12 -8.41
CA PHE A 3 -27.42 -12.62 -7.77
C PHE A 3 -27.74 -13.65 -6.66
N ASP A 4 -27.02 -14.79 -6.67
CA ASP A 4 -27.05 -15.79 -5.61
C ASP A 4 -25.63 -16.00 -5.09
N ARG A 5 -25.41 -15.69 -3.82
CA ARG A 5 -24.10 -15.79 -3.15
C ARG A 5 -23.53 -17.21 -3.12
N ASN A 6 -24.35 -18.25 -3.32
CA ASN A 6 -23.92 -19.65 -3.29
C ASN A 6 -23.50 -20.18 -4.68
N VAL A 7 -23.78 -19.43 -5.74
CA VAL A 7 -23.51 -19.80 -7.12
C VAL A 7 -22.38 -18.93 -7.66
N PRO A 8 -21.40 -19.51 -8.38
CA PRO A 8 -20.36 -18.73 -9.03
C PRO A 8 -20.94 -17.63 -9.91
N TYR A 9 -20.52 -16.38 -9.68
CA TYR A 9 -21.06 -15.23 -10.39
C TYR A 9 -20.45 -15.07 -11.80
N ASN A 10 -20.56 -16.12 -12.62
CA ASN A 10 -20.00 -16.18 -13.98
C ASN A 10 -20.54 -15.09 -14.90
N ASP A 11 -21.78 -14.66 -14.66
CA ASP A 11 -22.44 -13.57 -15.37
C ASP A 11 -22.15 -12.19 -14.75
N LEU A 12 -21.11 -12.05 -13.90
CA LEU A 12 -20.63 -10.76 -13.38
C LEU A 12 -20.57 -9.75 -14.54
N PRO A 13 -21.32 -8.64 -14.49
CA PRO A 13 -21.38 -7.66 -15.56
C PRO A 13 -19.99 -7.15 -15.96
N LEU A 14 -19.83 -6.92 -17.26
CA LEU A 14 -18.61 -6.33 -17.81
C LEU A 14 -18.61 -4.81 -17.59
N LEU A 15 -17.42 -4.23 -17.58
CA LEU A 15 -17.20 -2.78 -17.57
C LEU A 15 -17.36 -2.20 -19.00
N PRO A 16 -17.77 -0.92 -19.11
CA PRO A 16 -18.17 -0.01 -18.04
C PRO A 16 -19.55 -0.36 -17.46
N PRO A 17 -19.82 -0.03 -16.18
CA PRO A 17 -21.18 -0.13 -15.65
C PRO A 17 -22.08 0.89 -16.36
N GLY A 18 -23.34 0.52 -16.63
CA GLY A 18 -24.33 1.40 -17.25
C GLY A 18 -24.89 2.46 -16.29
N VAL A 19 -24.03 3.12 -15.52
CA VAL A 19 -24.36 4.12 -14.51
C VAL A 19 -23.69 5.44 -14.87
N ASP A 20 -24.44 6.54 -14.76
CA ASP A 20 -23.87 7.88 -14.86
C ASP A 20 -23.35 8.31 -13.47
N PHE A 21 -22.03 8.48 -13.38
CA PHE A 21 -21.34 8.85 -12.15
C PHE A 21 -21.20 10.36 -11.95
N GLU A 22 -21.44 11.19 -12.97
CA GLU A 22 -21.14 12.62 -12.95
C GLU A 22 -22.22 13.45 -12.25
N THR A 23 -22.65 12.99 -11.07
CA THR A 23 -23.57 13.76 -10.25
C THR A 23 -22.86 14.97 -9.63
N LYS A 24 -23.63 16.03 -9.35
CA LYS A 24 -23.11 17.23 -8.67
C LYS A 24 -22.41 16.92 -7.34
N GLU A 25 -22.86 15.90 -6.64
CA GLU A 25 -22.28 15.48 -5.37
C GLU A 25 -20.91 14.83 -5.56
N ILE A 26 -20.80 13.83 -6.44
CA ILE A 26 -19.53 13.17 -6.77
C ILE A 26 -18.52 14.19 -7.32
N LEU A 27 -18.93 15.03 -8.29
CA LEU A 27 -18.04 16.02 -8.88
C LEU A 27 -17.47 17.00 -7.84
N LYS A 28 -18.26 17.38 -6.82
CA LYS A 28 -17.76 18.21 -5.72
C LYS A 28 -16.74 17.49 -4.84
N LYS A 29 -16.99 16.21 -4.52
CA LYS A 29 -16.04 15.38 -3.73
C LYS A 29 -14.73 15.16 -4.50
N ILE A 30 -14.80 14.96 -5.82
CA ILE A 30 -13.63 14.82 -6.69
C ILE A 30 -12.72 16.04 -6.63
N VAL A 31 -13.28 17.26 -6.64
CA VAL A 31 -12.48 18.49 -6.53
C VAL A 31 -11.63 18.49 -5.26
N LEU A 32 -12.22 18.12 -4.12
CA LEU A 32 -11.52 18.07 -2.84
C LEU A 32 -10.46 16.96 -2.79
N ALA A 33 -10.80 15.78 -3.32
CA ALA A 33 -9.88 14.64 -3.40
C ALA A 33 -8.66 14.94 -4.30
N ARG A 34 -8.89 15.55 -5.48
CA ARG A 34 -7.81 15.98 -6.38
C ARG A 34 -6.93 17.05 -5.76
N GLU A 35 -7.51 18.03 -5.06
CA GLU A 35 -6.74 19.04 -4.33
C GLU A 35 -5.84 18.39 -3.27
N ALA A 36 -6.38 17.44 -2.50
CA ALA A 36 -5.62 16.71 -1.48
C ALA A 36 -4.48 15.87 -2.08
N LEU A 37 -4.73 15.16 -3.19
CA LEU A 37 -3.70 14.42 -3.92
C LEU A 37 -2.60 15.34 -4.46
N ALA A 38 -2.96 16.48 -5.04
CA ALA A 38 -1.98 17.44 -5.55
C ALA A 38 -1.09 18.01 -4.44
N LYS A 39 -1.65 18.28 -3.25
CA LYS A 39 -0.89 18.72 -2.07
C LYS A 39 0.06 17.63 -1.55
N LEU A 40 -0.40 16.38 -1.53
CA LEU A 40 0.42 15.23 -1.20
C LEU A 40 1.59 15.09 -2.18
N ASP A 41 1.33 15.12 -3.49
CA ASP A 41 2.35 15.01 -4.53
C ASP A 41 3.40 16.13 -4.43
N ALA A 42 2.95 17.37 -4.24
CA ALA A 42 3.85 18.50 -4.02
C ALA A 42 4.69 18.36 -2.74
N SER A 43 4.13 17.78 -1.68
CA SER A 43 4.84 17.55 -0.43
C SER A 43 5.91 16.48 -0.55
N ASN A 44 5.67 15.45 -1.35
CA ASN A 44 6.63 14.39 -1.61
C ASN A 44 7.93 14.89 -2.27
N LYS A 45 7.83 15.88 -3.17
CA LYS A 45 8.98 16.51 -3.85
C LYS A 45 9.96 17.23 -2.90
N ARG A 46 9.57 17.43 -1.63
CA ARG A 46 10.45 18.00 -0.60
C ARG A 46 11.34 16.95 0.06
N LEU A 47 11.09 15.66 -0.17
CA LEU A 47 11.86 14.60 0.48
C LEU A 47 13.29 14.56 -0.09
N PRO A 48 14.33 14.68 0.76
CA PRO A 48 15.74 14.63 0.36
C PRO A 48 16.12 13.40 -0.47
N ASN A 49 15.44 12.29 -0.19
CA ASN A 49 15.57 11.01 -0.86
C ASN A 49 14.18 10.37 -0.89
N GLU A 50 13.43 10.65 -1.95
CA GLU A 50 12.07 10.16 -2.15
C GLU A 50 12.03 8.65 -1.87
N SER A 51 12.89 7.86 -2.52
CA SER A 51 12.88 6.39 -2.41
C SER A 51 13.09 5.84 -0.99
N LEU A 52 13.88 6.49 -0.13
CA LEU A 52 14.18 5.96 1.22
C LEU A 52 13.05 6.18 2.21
N LEU A 53 12.46 7.38 2.24
CA LEU A 53 11.37 7.72 3.16
C LEU A 53 10.07 7.02 2.77
N ILE A 54 9.86 6.87 1.46
CA ILE A 54 8.74 6.14 0.89
C ILE A 54 8.65 4.72 1.44
N ASN A 55 9.76 4.03 1.73
CA ASN A 55 9.69 2.66 2.26
C ASN A 55 9.07 2.57 3.65
N SER A 56 9.41 3.48 4.58
CA SER A 56 8.78 3.51 5.91
C SER A 56 7.28 3.80 5.81
N VAL A 57 6.91 4.60 4.81
CA VAL A 57 5.55 5.03 4.53
C VAL A 57 4.75 3.86 3.94
N ILE A 58 5.23 3.27 2.85
CA ILE A 58 4.62 2.08 2.22
C ILE A 58 4.48 0.93 3.21
N LEU A 59 5.41 0.75 4.16
CA LEU A 59 5.29 -0.30 5.18
C LEU A 59 4.09 -0.10 6.12
N GLN A 60 3.67 1.15 6.39
CA GLN A 60 2.42 1.38 7.12
C GLN A 60 1.20 1.00 6.27
N GLU A 61 1.19 1.37 4.99
CA GLU A 61 0.15 0.94 4.05
C GLU A 61 0.08 -0.58 3.95
N ALA A 62 1.22 -1.26 3.82
CA ALA A 62 1.32 -2.72 3.77
C ALA A 62 0.72 -3.38 5.02
N ARG A 63 1.04 -2.87 6.22
CA ARG A 63 0.51 -3.37 7.48
C ARG A 63 -1.01 -3.22 7.55
N MET A 64 -1.53 -2.02 7.28
CA MET A 64 -2.97 -1.74 7.32
C MET A 64 -3.74 -2.51 6.24
N SER A 65 -3.15 -2.62 5.05
CA SER A 65 -3.66 -3.41 3.93
C SER A 65 -3.79 -4.88 4.32
N SER A 66 -2.80 -5.43 5.02
CA SER A 66 -2.83 -6.83 5.48
C SER A 66 -3.81 -7.05 6.63
N GLU A 67 -3.97 -6.05 7.52
CA GLU A 67 -4.93 -6.08 8.63
C GLU A 67 -6.40 -6.17 8.15
N ILE A 68 -6.70 -5.63 6.97
CA ILE A 68 -8.01 -5.79 6.32
C ILE A 68 -8.30 -7.29 6.05
N GLU A 69 -7.28 -8.06 5.65
CA GLU A 69 -7.36 -9.50 5.41
C GLU A 69 -7.23 -10.34 6.70
N ASN A 70 -7.26 -9.69 7.87
CA ASN A 70 -7.07 -10.29 9.19
C ASN A 70 -5.65 -10.83 9.45
N ILE A 71 -4.67 -10.43 8.66
CA ILE A 71 -3.25 -10.62 8.95
C ILE A 71 -2.82 -9.49 9.88
N VAL A 72 -2.65 -9.82 11.16
CA VAL A 72 -2.36 -8.83 12.21
C VAL A 72 -0.89 -8.88 12.57
N THR A 73 -0.17 -7.79 12.31
CA THR A 73 1.19 -7.59 12.80
C THR A 73 1.37 -6.20 13.40
N THR A 74 2.34 -6.07 14.30
CA THR A 74 2.70 -4.77 14.88
C THR A 74 3.79 -4.07 14.07
N ASN A 75 3.82 -2.73 14.15
CA ASN A 75 4.94 -1.95 13.60
C ASN A 75 6.29 -2.41 14.13
N ASP A 76 6.35 -2.79 15.41
CA ASP A 76 7.56 -3.22 16.07
C ASP A 76 8.10 -4.55 15.50
N GLU A 77 7.23 -5.56 15.37
CA GLU A 77 7.59 -6.86 14.80
C GLU A 77 8.00 -6.74 13.33
N MET A 78 7.23 -6.00 12.53
CA MET A 78 7.50 -5.76 11.11
C MET A 78 8.87 -5.11 10.90
N TYR A 79 9.16 -3.99 11.56
CA TYR A 79 10.44 -3.31 11.36
C TYR A 79 11.63 -4.15 11.87
N LYS A 80 11.47 -4.88 12.98
CA LYS A 80 12.51 -5.78 13.48
C LYS A 80 12.78 -6.92 12.51
N ALA A 81 11.74 -7.53 11.92
CA ALA A 81 11.88 -8.59 10.94
C ALA A 81 12.71 -8.13 9.73
N ILE A 82 12.39 -6.95 9.18
CA ILE A 82 13.12 -6.36 8.05
C ILE A 82 14.59 -6.10 8.41
N VAL A 83 14.85 -5.48 9.57
CA VAL A 83 16.22 -5.09 9.94
C VAL A 83 17.08 -6.29 10.33
N THR A 84 16.50 -7.32 10.95
CA THR A 84 17.24 -8.53 11.33
C THR A 84 17.48 -9.48 10.16
N GLU A 85 16.82 -9.29 9.02
CA GLU A 85 16.87 -10.21 7.87
C GLU A 85 16.51 -11.65 8.31
N ASN A 86 15.63 -11.79 9.32
CA ASN A 86 15.27 -13.09 9.87
C ASN A 86 14.43 -13.87 8.85
N LYS A 87 14.94 -15.04 8.42
CA LYS A 87 14.25 -15.92 7.46
C LYS A 87 13.14 -16.75 8.11
N ASP A 88 13.23 -16.92 9.43
CA ASP A 88 12.29 -17.68 10.26
C ASP A 88 11.27 -16.73 10.89
N ILE A 89 10.57 -15.98 10.06
CA ILE A 89 9.41 -15.17 10.46
C ILE A 89 8.12 -15.82 9.99
N ASP A 90 7.04 -15.50 10.69
CA ASP A 90 5.70 -15.97 10.37
C ASP A 90 5.34 -15.71 8.89
N PRO A 91 4.71 -16.67 8.17
CA PRO A 91 4.34 -16.49 6.77
C PRO A 91 3.45 -15.26 6.51
N GLU A 92 2.53 -14.92 7.42
CA GLU A 92 1.68 -13.75 7.26
C GLU A 92 2.50 -12.46 7.35
N LEU A 93 3.49 -12.43 8.25
CA LEU A 93 4.45 -11.32 8.34
C LEU A 93 5.33 -11.21 7.08
N LYS A 94 5.70 -12.33 6.44
CA LYS A 94 6.43 -12.31 5.16
C LYS A 94 5.63 -11.55 4.10
N GLU A 95 4.33 -11.80 4.02
CA GLU A 95 3.49 -11.14 3.02
C GLU A 95 3.38 -9.63 3.24
N VAL A 96 3.36 -9.18 4.50
CA VAL A 96 3.40 -7.75 4.85
C VAL A 96 4.71 -7.10 4.37
N ILE A 97 5.87 -7.76 4.61
CA ILE A 97 7.18 -7.19 4.25
C ILE A 97 7.46 -7.23 2.74
N HIS A 98 6.78 -8.09 1.97
CA HIS A 98 6.94 -8.17 0.51
C HIS A 98 5.99 -7.25 -0.27
N TYR A 99 4.92 -6.77 0.37
CA TYR A 99 4.01 -5.80 -0.23
C TYR A 99 4.71 -4.57 -0.84
N PRO A 100 5.67 -3.90 -0.18
CA PRO A 100 6.41 -2.79 -0.79
C PRO A 100 7.16 -3.19 -2.07
N GLY A 101 7.71 -4.42 -2.12
CA GLY A 101 8.38 -4.93 -3.30
C GLY A 101 7.44 -5.08 -4.50
N ALA A 102 6.22 -5.57 -4.26
CA ALA A 102 5.19 -5.69 -5.29
C ALA A 102 4.73 -4.32 -5.80
N LEU A 103 4.53 -3.36 -4.89
CA LEU A 103 4.15 -1.99 -5.23
C LEU A 103 5.24 -1.30 -6.08
N TRP A 104 6.52 -1.42 -5.68
CA TRP A 104 7.63 -0.87 -6.46
C TRP A 104 7.82 -1.54 -7.81
N HIS A 105 7.66 -2.87 -7.87
CA HIS A 105 7.70 -3.60 -9.14
C HIS A 105 6.64 -3.08 -10.12
N GLY A 106 5.40 -2.91 -9.67
CA GLY A 106 4.33 -2.35 -10.50
C GLY A 106 4.54 -0.89 -10.85
N HIS A 107 5.09 -0.08 -9.95
CA HIS A 107 5.46 1.30 -10.22
C HIS A 107 6.47 1.41 -11.36
N GLU A 108 7.57 0.65 -11.30
CA GLU A 108 8.58 0.65 -12.34
C GLU A 108 8.05 0.10 -13.67
N PHE A 109 7.18 -0.91 -13.62
CA PHE A 109 6.50 -1.42 -14.81
C PHE A 109 5.67 -0.33 -15.48
N ILE A 110 4.83 0.40 -14.74
CA ILE A 110 3.95 1.43 -15.30
C ILE A 110 4.76 2.61 -15.82
N LYS A 111 5.78 3.04 -15.09
CA LYS A 111 6.67 4.13 -15.54
C LYS A 111 7.35 3.81 -16.87
N LYS A 112 7.69 2.53 -17.09
CA LYS A 112 8.32 2.07 -18.33
C LYS A 112 7.33 1.87 -19.48
N ASN A 113 6.14 1.35 -19.19
CA ASN A 113 5.22 0.83 -20.22
C ASN A 113 3.98 1.71 -20.45
N GLY A 114 3.53 2.46 -19.44
CA GLY A 114 2.36 3.35 -19.52
C GLY A 114 1.01 2.66 -19.46
N PHE A 115 0.95 1.37 -19.12
CA PHE A 115 -0.28 0.59 -19.02
C PHE A 115 -0.19 -0.47 -17.91
N MET A 116 -1.33 -1.06 -17.54
CA MET A 116 -1.41 -2.23 -16.65
C MET A 116 -2.04 -3.43 -17.37
N ASN A 117 -1.61 -4.64 -17.00
CA ASN A 117 -2.16 -5.89 -17.52
C ASN A 117 -2.21 -6.99 -16.44
N THR A 118 -2.84 -8.11 -16.77
CA THR A 118 -3.01 -9.27 -15.89
C THR A 118 -1.68 -9.90 -15.51
N ASN A 119 -0.69 -9.90 -16.42
CA ASN A 119 0.63 -10.43 -16.09
C ASN A 119 1.28 -9.64 -14.95
N LEU A 120 1.15 -8.32 -14.96
CA LEU A 120 1.61 -7.49 -13.85
C LEU A 120 0.88 -7.86 -12.54
N PHE A 121 -0.43 -8.16 -12.58
CA PHE A 121 -1.17 -8.58 -11.38
C PHE A 121 -0.65 -9.91 -10.83
N VAL A 122 -0.34 -10.85 -11.72
CA VAL A 122 0.28 -12.15 -11.37
C VAL A 122 1.67 -11.93 -10.77
N GLU A 123 2.49 -11.09 -11.39
CA GLU A 123 3.84 -10.77 -10.88
C GLU A 123 3.78 -10.16 -9.47
N MET A 124 2.86 -9.20 -9.24
CA MET A 124 2.70 -8.56 -7.94
C MET A 124 2.23 -9.54 -6.86
N VAL A 125 1.23 -10.39 -7.14
CA VAL A 125 0.79 -11.39 -6.14
C VAL A 125 1.88 -12.42 -5.86
N ASN A 126 2.68 -12.79 -6.86
CA ASN A 126 3.82 -13.71 -6.69
C ASN A 126 4.92 -13.11 -5.82
N ILE A 127 5.17 -11.80 -5.94
CA ILE A 127 6.09 -11.09 -5.04
C ILE A 127 5.55 -11.10 -3.60
N ILE A 128 4.27 -10.78 -3.39
CA ILE A 128 3.66 -10.76 -2.05
C ILE A 128 3.74 -12.14 -1.39
N LYS A 129 3.37 -13.18 -2.14
CA LYS A 129 3.19 -14.54 -1.62
C LYS A 129 4.47 -15.40 -1.61
N GLU A 130 5.56 -14.94 -2.24
CA GLU A 130 6.76 -15.74 -2.53
C GLU A 130 6.44 -17.12 -3.13
N HIS A 131 5.44 -17.17 -4.01
CA HIS A 131 4.97 -18.40 -4.62
C HIS A 131 4.60 -18.15 -6.08
N ASP A 132 4.65 -19.18 -6.90
CA ASP A 132 4.14 -19.15 -8.27
C ASP A 132 2.61 -19.28 -8.25
N ALA A 133 1.94 -18.18 -7.91
CA ALA A 133 0.51 -18.07 -8.10
C ALA A 133 0.20 -17.77 -9.58
N GLY A 134 -0.95 -18.27 -10.01
CA GLY A 134 -1.53 -17.95 -11.29
C GLY A 134 -3.01 -17.64 -11.14
N ILE A 135 -3.65 -17.30 -12.24
CA ILE A 135 -5.11 -17.21 -12.28
C ILE A 135 -5.68 -18.56 -11.86
N ARG A 136 -6.62 -18.54 -10.92
CA ARG A 136 -7.20 -19.76 -10.38
C ARG A 136 -7.89 -20.57 -11.47
N LYS A 137 -7.61 -21.87 -11.46
CA LYS A 137 -8.13 -22.85 -12.43
C LYS A 137 -9.13 -23.81 -11.79
N ILE A 138 -9.01 -24.02 -10.48
CA ILE A 138 -9.80 -24.98 -9.72
C ILE A 138 -11.09 -24.27 -9.23
N PRO A 139 -12.28 -24.84 -9.50
CA PRO A 139 -13.57 -24.35 -8.97
C PRO A 139 -13.67 -24.36 -7.44
N GLY A 140 -14.70 -23.71 -6.90
CA GLY A 140 -15.07 -23.84 -5.49
C GLY A 140 -14.53 -22.77 -4.54
N THR A 141 -13.84 -21.74 -5.04
CA THR A 141 -13.51 -20.55 -4.24
C THR A 141 -14.78 -19.88 -3.73
N LYS A 142 -14.84 -19.62 -2.42
CA LYS A 142 -15.96 -18.92 -1.77
C LYS A 142 -15.41 -17.94 -0.74
N LEU A 143 -15.94 -16.73 -0.72
CA LEU A 143 -15.71 -15.77 0.35
C LEU A 143 -16.75 -16.04 1.44
N SER A 144 -16.29 -16.51 2.59
CA SER A 144 -17.15 -16.88 3.70
C SER A 144 -16.61 -16.40 5.04
N ASN A 145 -17.50 -16.26 6.01
CA ASN A 145 -17.11 -16.07 7.39
C ASN A 145 -16.40 -17.33 7.91
N PRO A 146 -15.15 -17.25 8.39
CA PRO A 146 -14.44 -18.43 8.89
C PRO A 146 -15.04 -19.01 10.17
N LYS A 147 -15.80 -18.24 10.96
CA LYS A 147 -16.43 -18.68 12.21
C LYS A 147 -17.82 -19.29 12.00
N THR A 148 -18.64 -18.69 11.13
CA THR A 148 -20.04 -19.11 10.93
C THR A 148 -20.24 -19.98 9.69
N GLY A 149 -19.27 -19.98 8.76
CA GLY A 149 -19.41 -20.61 7.45
C GLY A 149 -20.37 -19.87 6.50
N GLU A 150 -20.92 -18.71 6.90
CA GLU A 150 -21.80 -17.92 6.06
C GLU A 150 -21.04 -17.47 4.81
N ILE A 151 -21.50 -17.90 3.64
CA ILE A 151 -20.96 -17.45 2.36
C ILE A 151 -21.45 -16.02 2.13
N TYR A 152 -20.52 -15.13 1.82
CA TYR A 152 -20.79 -13.74 1.44
C TYR A 152 -20.83 -13.57 -0.08
N TYR A 153 -19.98 -14.29 -0.80
CA TYR A 153 -19.85 -14.17 -2.24
C TYR A 153 -19.15 -15.39 -2.84
N THR A 154 -19.61 -15.86 -3.99
CA THR A 154 -18.92 -16.89 -4.79
C THR A 154 -18.47 -16.24 -6.11
N PRO A 155 -17.15 -15.98 -6.29
CA PRO A 155 -16.64 -15.32 -7.50
C PRO A 155 -16.92 -16.14 -8.76
N PRO A 156 -16.73 -15.56 -9.96
CA PRO A 156 -16.76 -16.31 -11.22
C PRO A 156 -15.89 -17.58 -11.14
N GLU A 157 -16.07 -18.57 -11.98
CA GLU A 157 -15.19 -19.75 -12.02
C GLU A 157 -14.98 -20.22 -13.45
N GLY A 158 -13.94 -21.03 -13.65
CA GLY A 158 -13.46 -21.40 -14.98
C GLY A 158 -12.42 -20.40 -15.49
N GLU A 159 -11.24 -20.92 -15.85
CA GLU A 159 -10.09 -20.11 -16.25
C GLU A 159 -10.43 -19.15 -17.41
N ASP A 160 -11.15 -19.63 -18.42
CA ASP A 160 -11.55 -18.80 -19.58
C ASP A 160 -12.48 -17.65 -19.20
N ILE A 161 -13.39 -17.87 -18.24
CA ILE A 161 -14.33 -16.84 -17.79
C ILE A 161 -13.57 -15.78 -17.01
N VAL A 162 -12.70 -16.20 -16.07
CA VAL A 162 -11.88 -15.29 -15.28
C VAL A 162 -10.95 -14.47 -16.20
N ARG A 163 -10.28 -15.11 -17.17
CA ARG A 163 -9.41 -14.42 -18.14
C ARG A 163 -10.17 -13.42 -19.01
N LYS A 164 -11.38 -13.75 -19.49
CA LYS A 164 -12.21 -12.80 -20.25
C LYS A 164 -12.59 -11.57 -19.43
N LYS A 165 -12.94 -11.76 -18.15
CA LYS A 165 -13.29 -10.65 -17.25
C LYS A 165 -12.07 -9.78 -16.91
N LEU A 166 -10.91 -10.40 -16.70
CA LEU A 166 -9.65 -9.67 -16.52
C LEU A 166 -9.27 -8.88 -17.78
N LYS A 167 -9.45 -9.45 -18.98
CA LYS A 167 -9.23 -8.73 -20.23
C LYS A 167 -10.13 -7.51 -20.37
N ASN A 168 -11.41 -7.62 -20.01
CA ASN A 168 -12.32 -6.48 -19.97
C ASN A 168 -11.90 -5.43 -18.93
N LEU A 169 -11.40 -5.86 -17.77
CA LEU A 169 -10.83 -4.95 -16.78
C LEU A 169 -9.61 -4.22 -17.32
N GLU A 170 -8.67 -4.92 -17.98
CA GLU A 170 -7.51 -4.33 -18.66
C GLU A 170 -7.90 -3.27 -19.69
N ASP A 171 -8.85 -3.62 -20.56
CA ASP A 171 -9.33 -2.70 -21.59
C ASP A 171 -9.93 -1.45 -20.96
N TYR A 172 -10.74 -1.64 -19.92
CA TYR A 172 -11.31 -0.52 -19.18
C TYR A 172 -10.22 0.33 -18.52
N MET A 173 -9.26 -0.26 -17.79
CA MET A 173 -8.19 0.49 -17.12
C MET A 173 -7.36 1.34 -18.08
N ASN A 174 -7.06 0.82 -19.27
CA ASN A 174 -6.17 1.48 -20.22
C ASN A 174 -6.91 2.38 -21.23
N ASP A 175 -8.24 2.40 -21.23
CA ASP A 175 -9.02 3.34 -22.05
C ASP A 175 -8.82 4.78 -21.53
N THR A 176 -8.46 5.69 -22.42
CA THR A 176 -8.30 7.12 -22.11
C THR A 176 -9.33 7.99 -22.83
N SER A 177 -10.26 7.37 -23.56
CA SER A 177 -11.25 8.04 -24.41
C SER A 177 -12.63 8.21 -23.75
N ASP A 178 -12.85 7.56 -22.61
CA ASP A 178 -14.14 7.52 -21.89
C ASP A 178 -14.51 8.84 -21.19
N ASN A 179 -13.58 9.79 -21.06
CA ASN A 179 -13.75 11.10 -20.39
C ASN A 179 -14.21 11.00 -18.93
N ILE A 180 -14.09 9.83 -18.28
CA ILE A 180 -14.47 9.64 -16.88
C ILE A 180 -13.29 10.06 -16.00
N ASP A 181 -13.58 10.73 -14.88
CA ASP A 181 -12.54 11.06 -13.91
C ASP A 181 -11.81 9.79 -13.38
N PRO A 182 -10.47 9.73 -13.43
CA PRO A 182 -9.70 8.61 -12.91
C PRO A 182 -10.04 8.18 -11.47
N LEU A 183 -10.52 9.05 -10.59
CA LEU A 183 -10.93 8.65 -9.23
C LEU A 183 -12.20 7.80 -9.23
N ILE A 184 -13.17 8.12 -10.09
CA ILE A 184 -14.37 7.30 -10.31
C ILE A 184 -13.95 5.96 -10.90
N LYS A 185 -13.10 6.03 -11.93
CA LYS A 185 -12.62 4.86 -12.65
C LYS A 185 -11.86 3.90 -11.74
N MET A 186 -11.01 4.43 -10.85
CA MET A 186 -10.29 3.67 -9.82
C MET A 186 -11.26 2.93 -8.89
N ALA A 187 -12.33 3.57 -8.43
CA ALA A 187 -13.34 2.91 -7.61
C ALA A 187 -14.00 1.74 -8.35
N VAL A 188 -14.34 1.92 -9.63
CA VAL A 188 -14.93 0.86 -10.47
C VAL A 188 -13.95 -0.30 -10.68
N ILE A 189 -12.69 0.00 -10.98
CA ILE A 189 -11.61 -0.97 -11.14
C ILE A 189 -11.44 -1.80 -9.87
N HIS A 190 -11.43 -1.14 -8.72
CA HIS A 190 -11.24 -1.80 -7.43
C HIS A 190 -12.35 -2.82 -7.16
N TYR A 191 -13.62 -2.41 -7.30
CA TYR A 191 -14.75 -3.33 -7.17
C TYR A 191 -14.62 -4.50 -8.15
N GLN A 192 -14.35 -4.23 -9.44
CA GLN A 192 -14.35 -5.26 -10.45
C GLN A 192 -13.24 -6.29 -10.20
N PHE A 193 -12.05 -5.84 -9.80
CA PHE A 193 -10.95 -6.74 -9.46
C PHE A 193 -11.30 -7.64 -8.27
N GLU A 194 -11.85 -7.07 -7.19
CA GLU A 194 -12.30 -7.82 -6.01
C GLU A 194 -13.42 -8.81 -6.35
N ALA A 195 -14.35 -8.43 -7.23
CA ALA A 195 -15.47 -9.26 -7.66
C ALA A 195 -15.03 -10.41 -8.60
N ILE A 196 -14.05 -10.18 -9.47
CA ILE A 196 -13.44 -11.24 -10.28
C ILE A 196 -12.68 -12.24 -9.39
N HIS A 197 -12.00 -11.71 -8.37
CA HIS A 197 -11.21 -12.46 -7.39
C HIS A 197 -10.26 -13.47 -8.05
N PRO A 198 -9.32 -13.03 -8.92
CA PRO A 198 -8.64 -13.90 -9.88
C PRO A 198 -7.66 -14.91 -9.28
N PHE A 199 -7.21 -14.71 -8.05
CA PHE A 199 -6.21 -15.54 -7.37
C PHE A 199 -6.82 -16.38 -6.26
N HIS A 200 -6.12 -17.44 -5.83
CA HIS A 200 -6.54 -18.23 -4.66
C HIS A 200 -6.38 -17.46 -3.35
N ASP A 201 -5.41 -16.55 -3.27
CA ASP A 201 -5.15 -15.66 -2.14
C ASP A 201 -4.40 -14.42 -2.65
N GLY A 202 -4.36 -13.35 -1.86
CA GLY A 202 -3.66 -12.10 -2.16
C GLY A 202 -4.49 -11.10 -2.98
N ASN A 203 -5.75 -11.40 -3.28
CA ASN A 203 -6.64 -10.53 -4.06
C ASN A 203 -6.76 -9.14 -3.44
N GLY A 204 -7.20 -9.04 -2.18
CA GLY A 204 -7.40 -7.75 -1.50
C GLY A 204 -6.18 -6.83 -1.55
N ARG A 205 -5.00 -7.38 -1.25
CA ARG A 205 -3.73 -6.62 -1.24
C ARG A 205 -3.33 -6.21 -2.65
N THR A 206 -3.48 -7.10 -3.62
CA THR A 206 -3.19 -6.80 -5.03
C THR A 206 -4.14 -5.73 -5.57
N GLY A 207 -5.43 -5.79 -5.26
CA GLY A 207 -6.43 -4.78 -5.64
C GLY A 207 -6.10 -3.39 -5.07
N ARG A 208 -5.68 -3.32 -3.81
CA ARG A 208 -5.25 -2.06 -3.19
C ARG A 208 -3.96 -1.50 -3.79
N ILE A 209 -3.00 -2.36 -4.17
CA ILE A 209 -1.84 -1.93 -4.96
C ILE A 209 -2.27 -1.38 -6.32
N ILE A 210 -3.16 -2.08 -7.03
CA ILE A 210 -3.68 -1.65 -8.34
C ILE A 210 -4.29 -0.24 -8.24
N ASN A 211 -5.01 0.09 -7.17
CA ASN A 211 -5.56 1.44 -6.99
C ASN A 211 -4.47 2.51 -6.95
N ILE A 212 -3.44 2.31 -6.11
CA ILE A 212 -2.34 3.26 -5.97
C ILE A 212 -1.61 3.41 -7.32
N LEU A 213 -1.33 2.29 -7.97
CA LEU A 213 -0.70 2.25 -9.28
C LEU A 213 -1.53 2.91 -10.39
N PHE A 214 -2.86 2.79 -10.32
CA PHE A 214 -3.76 3.46 -11.25
C PHE A 214 -3.71 4.99 -11.11
N LEU A 215 -3.59 5.50 -9.88
CA LEU A 215 -3.39 6.93 -9.64
C LEU A 215 -2.06 7.41 -10.24
N VAL A 216 -0.99 6.61 -10.10
CA VAL A 216 0.32 6.91 -10.71
C VAL A 216 0.25 6.89 -12.24
N MET A 217 -0.37 5.86 -12.83
CA MET A 217 -0.54 5.72 -14.28
C MET A 217 -1.26 6.92 -14.91
N ASN A 218 -2.21 7.51 -14.18
CA ASN A 218 -2.98 8.69 -14.62
C ASN A 218 -2.36 10.03 -14.19
N GLY A 219 -1.13 10.02 -13.66
CA GLY A 219 -0.40 11.24 -13.27
C GLY A 219 -1.01 12.01 -12.10
N LEU A 220 -1.85 11.37 -11.28
CA LEU A 220 -2.40 11.98 -10.07
C LEU A 220 -1.41 11.92 -8.89
N LEU A 221 -0.45 11.01 -8.95
CA LEU A 221 0.68 10.90 -8.04
C LEU A 221 1.93 10.52 -8.84
N GLU A 222 3.08 11.09 -8.51
CA GLU A 222 4.35 10.69 -9.09
C GLU A 222 4.95 9.46 -8.40
N GLN A 223 4.70 9.33 -7.09
CA GLN A 223 5.21 8.23 -6.26
C GLN A 223 4.06 7.50 -5.55
N PRO A 224 4.15 6.18 -5.31
CA PRO A 224 3.06 5.36 -4.76
C PRO A 224 2.98 5.46 -3.23
N ILE A 225 2.71 6.65 -2.69
CA ILE A 225 2.89 6.97 -1.26
C ILE A 225 1.60 7.02 -0.44
N LEU A 226 0.44 6.82 -1.08
CA LEU A 226 -0.87 7.01 -0.47
C LEU A 226 -1.22 5.92 0.56
N TYR A 227 -1.71 6.31 1.74
CA TYR A 227 -2.17 5.39 2.79
C TYR A 227 -3.64 5.00 2.67
N LEU A 228 -4.04 4.51 1.50
CA LEU A 228 -5.45 4.23 1.22
C LEU A 228 -6.06 3.26 2.25
N SER A 229 -5.29 2.26 2.70
CA SER A 229 -5.79 1.24 3.63
C SER A 229 -6.14 1.79 5.01
N LYS A 230 -5.63 2.96 5.41
CA LYS A 230 -5.98 3.59 6.69
C LYS A 230 -7.47 3.89 6.80
N TYR A 231 -8.05 4.53 5.79
CA TYR A 231 -9.48 4.83 5.80
C TYR A 231 -10.31 3.54 5.69
N ILE A 232 -9.82 2.57 4.91
CA ILE A 232 -10.50 1.29 4.74
C ILE A 232 -10.58 0.52 6.07
N ILE A 233 -9.49 0.45 6.84
CA ILE A 233 -9.50 -0.26 8.12
C ILE A 233 -10.39 0.45 9.16
N GLU A 234 -10.34 1.80 9.22
CA GLU A 234 -11.18 2.61 10.12
C GLU A 234 -12.67 2.51 9.77
N ASN A 235 -12.99 2.23 8.50
CA ASN A 235 -14.36 2.14 7.98
C ASN A 235 -14.66 0.76 7.36
N LYS A 236 -14.07 -0.32 7.91
CA LYS A 236 -14.10 -1.69 7.35
C LYS A 236 -15.53 -2.21 7.08
N GLY A 237 -16.49 -1.85 7.94
CA GLY A 237 -17.89 -2.22 7.76
C GLY A 237 -18.53 -1.58 6.53
N ALA A 238 -18.30 -0.29 6.31
CA ALA A 238 -18.82 0.45 5.15
C ALA A 238 -18.18 -0.05 3.84
N TYR A 239 -16.89 -0.38 3.87
CA TYR A 239 -16.17 -0.96 2.74
C TYR A 239 -16.85 -2.23 2.20
N TYR A 240 -17.00 -3.26 3.04
CA TYR A 240 -17.60 -4.53 2.61
C TYR A 240 -19.10 -4.41 2.33
N THR A 241 -19.81 -3.55 3.05
CA THR A 241 -21.24 -3.30 2.78
C THR A 241 -21.44 -2.69 1.40
N SER A 242 -20.60 -1.72 1.02
CA SER A 242 -20.69 -1.05 -0.29
C SER A 242 -20.34 -2.00 -1.44
N LEU A 243 -19.25 -2.78 -1.30
CA LEU A 243 -18.90 -3.84 -2.28
C LEU A 243 -20.06 -4.83 -2.46
N ARG A 244 -20.68 -5.29 -1.36
CA ARG A 244 -21.82 -6.21 -1.42
C ARG A 244 -23.02 -5.56 -2.12
N ASN A 245 -23.35 -4.31 -1.79
CA ASN A 245 -24.50 -3.62 -2.36
C ASN A 245 -24.36 -3.41 -3.88
N ILE A 246 -23.15 -3.26 -4.43
CA ILE A 246 -22.97 -3.26 -5.88
C ILE A 246 -23.43 -4.59 -6.47
N THR A 247 -22.91 -5.69 -5.95
CA THR A 247 -23.24 -7.04 -6.45
C THR A 247 -24.73 -7.38 -6.28
N GLU A 248 -25.31 -7.05 -5.13
CA GLU A 248 -26.69 -7.43 -4.81
C GLU A 248 -27.74 -6.47 -5.39
N LYS A 249 -27.41 -5.18 -5.57
CA LYS A 249 -28.37 -4.11 -5.84
C LYS A 249 -27.94 -3.14 -6.94
N ASN A 250 -26.78 -3.34 -7.57
CA ASN A 250 -26.19 -2.42 -8.54
C ASN A 250 -26.01 -0.99 -7.98
N ASP A 251 -25.74 -0.88 -6.67
CA ASP A 251 -25.68 0.38 -5.93
C ASP A 251 -24.26 0.97 -5.94
N TRP A 252 -23.86 1.54 -7.07
CA TRP A 252 -22.50 2.03 -7.29
C TRP A 252 -22.21 3.38 -6.65
N MET A 253 -23.21 4.24 -6.49
CA MET A 253 -23.02 5.63 -6.04
C MET A 253 -22.38 5.70 -4.64
N PRO A 254 -22.89 4.98 -3.61
CA PRO A 254 -22.27 5.01 -2.29
C PRO A 254 -20.82 4.46 -2.29
N TRP A 255 -20.52 3.50 -3.16
CA TRP A 255 -19.16 2.96 -3.28
C TRP A 255 -18.18 3.97 -3.88
N VAL A 256 -18.58 4.64 -4.97
CA VAL A 256 -17.73 5.66 -5.59
C VAL A 256 -17.51 6.82 -4.61
N GLU A 257 -18.54 7.26 -3.92
CA GLU A 257 -18.41 8.27 -2.86
C GLU A 257 -17.48 7.84 -1.74
N TYR A 258 -17.65 6.61 -1.23
CA TYR A 258 -16.77 6.02 -0.21
C TYR A 258 -15.30 6.04 -0.65
N MET A 259 -15.02 5.63 -1.88
CA MET A 259 -13.65 5.57 -2.40
C MET A 259 -13.06 6.98 -2.60
N ILE A 260 -13.84 7.96 -3.06
CA ILE A 260 -13.38 9.34 -3.22
C ILE A 260 -13.09 9.98 -1.85
N GLU A 261 -13.95 9.75 -0.85
CA GLU A 261 -13.71 10.19 0.53
C GLU A 261 -12.47 9.54 1.14
N ALA A 262 -12.27 8.24 0.87
CA ALA A 262 -11.06 7.53 1.28
C ALA A 262 -9.80 8.16 0.69
N ILE A 263 -9.82 8.49 -0.60
CA ILE A 263 -8.71 9.19 -1.28
C ILE A 263 -8.46 10.56 -0.65
N GLU A 264 -9.50 11.38 -0.47
CA GLU A 264 -9.33 12.72 0.12
C GLU A 264 -8.71 12.63 1.52
N SER A 265 -9.33 11.83 2.40
CA SER A 265 -8.93 11.71 3.80
C SER A 265 -7.50 11.19 3.93
N THR A 266 -7.17 10.14 3.19
CA THR A 266 -5.84 9.52 3.25
C THR A 266 -4.78 10.38 2.58
N ALA A 267 -5.09 11.12 1.53
CA ALA A 267 -4.15 12.04 0.91
C ALA A 267 -3.75 13.17 1.89
N ARG A 268 -4.72 13.77 2.59
CA ARG A 268 -4.45 14.79 3.62
C ARG A 268 -3.66 14.21 4.81
N TYR A 269 -4.02 13.00 5.25
CA TYR A 269 -3.30 12.33 6.33
C TYR A 269 -1.84 12.04 5.96
N THR A 270 -1.62 11.46 4.78
CA THR A 270 -0.27 11.15 4.29
C THR A 270 0.53 12.43 4.07
N GLU A 271 -0.07 13.52 3.57
CA GLU A 271 0.60 14.81 3.41
C GLU A 271 1.12 15.31 4.77
N GLN A 272 0.26 15.31 5.80
CA GLN A 272 0.67 15.71 7.14
C GLN A 272 1.78 14.82 7.69
N LYS A 273 1.70 13.49 7.47
CA LYS A 273 2.75 12.55 7.88
C LYS A 273 4.08 12.86 7.22
N VAL A 274 4.10 13.08 5.91
CA VAL A 274 5.30 13.47 5.17
C VAL A 274 5.90 14.75 5.73
N ASN A 275 5.08 15.76 6.02
CA ASN A 275 5.51 17.01 6.64
C ASN A 275 6.14 16.80 8.01
N ASP A 276 5.47 16.04 8.89
CA ASP A 276 5.97 15.74 10.23
C ASP A 276 7.32 15.01 10.18
N ILE A 277 7.49 14.09 9.22
CA ILE A 277 8.76 13.36 9.03
C ILE A 277 9.86 14.33 8.59
N CYS A 278 9.60 15.17 7.58
CA CYS A 278 10.55 16.18 7.11
C CYS A 278 11.03 17.11 8.23
N ASP A 279 10.10 17.59 9.06
CA ASP A 279 10.41 18.46 10.19
C ASP A 279 11.24 17.73 11.25
N LEU A 280 10.91 16.47 11.54
CA LEU A 280 11.66 15.64 12.48
C LEU A 280 13.07 15.32 11.95
N MET A 281 13.23 15.05 10.66
CA MET A 281 14.52 14.87 10.01
C MET A 281 15.40 16.11 10.13
N LYS A 282 14.84 17.28 9.82
CA LYS A 282 15.55 18.55 9.92
C LYS A 282 16.02 18.81 11.34
N LYS A 283 15.10 18.70 12.32
CA LYS A 283 15.42 18.90 13.74
C LYS A 283 16.50 17.94 14.22
N THR A 284 16.40 16.66 13.83
CA THR A 284 17.39 15.64 14.19
C THR A 284 18.75 15.93 13.54
N GLY A 285 18.76 16.39 12.29
CA GLY A 285 19.96 16.85 11.60
C GLY A 285 20.64 18.03 12.30
N ASP A 286 19.87 19.04 12.70
CA ASP A 286 20.37 20.22 13.42
C ASP A 286 20.93 19.84 14.81
N ASP A 287 20.24 18.94 15.53
CA ASP A 287 20.68 18.41 16.83
C ASP A 287 22.02 17.65 16.69
N ILE A 288 22.15 16.77 15.69
CA ILE A 288 23.38 16.01 15.43
C ILE A 288 24.51 16.94 15.00
N LYS A 289 24.24 17.90 14.10
CA LYS A 289 25.24 18.86 13.62
C LYS A 289 25.81 19.71 14.76
N SER A 290 24.97 20.09 15.71
CA SER A 290 25.37 20.93 16.85
C SER A 290 26.16 20.16 17.91
N ASN A 291 25.75 18.92 18.23
CA ASN A 291 26.36 18.14 19.31
C ASN A 291 27.49 17.22 18.84
N LEU A 292 27.43 16.74 17.59
CA LEU A 292 28.36 15.76 17.03
C LEU A 292 28.79 16.13 15.60
N PRO A 293 29.38 17.33 15.38
CA PRO A 293 29.73 17.81 14.03
C PRO A 293 30.68 16.88 13.26
N GLY A 294 31.53 16.13 13.96
CA GLY A 294 32.49 15.19 13.36
C GLY A 294 31.90 13.88 12.84
N ILE A 295 30.62 13.59 13.08
CA ILE A 295 29.93 12.42 12.49
C ILE A 295 28.75 12.83 11.59
N TYR A 296 28.35 14.10 11.61
CA TYR A 296 27.22 14.59 10.84
C TYR A 296 27.48 14.43 9.34
N SER A 297 26.50 13.84 8.65
CA SER A 297 26.40 13.89 7.19
C SER A 297 24.92 13.78 6.80
N ARG A 298 24.56 14.17 5.57
CA ARG A 298 23.19 14.06 5.09
C ARG A 298 22.77 12.60 4.97
N GLU A 299 23.69 11.77 4.49
CA GLU A 299 23.53 10.32 4.31
C GLU A 299 23.27 9.63 5.66
N LEU A 300 23.89 10.10 6.74
CA LEU A 300 23.59 9.59 8.08
C LEU A 300 22.13 9.88 8.47
N ILE A 301 21.63 11.09 8.22
CA ILE A 301 20.23 11.41 8.50
C ILE A 301 19.31 10.54 7.65
N ASP A 302 19.60 10.37 6.36
CA ASP A 302 18.80 9.53 5.48
C ASP A 302 18.71 8.08 5.99
N VAL A 303 19.83 7.49 6.43
CA VAL A 303 19.85 6.13 7.02
C VAL A 303 19.05 6.05 8.33
N LEU A 304 19.08 7.09 9.17
CA LEU A 304 18.33 7.14 10.44
C LEU A 304 16.81 7.27 10.26
N PHE A 305 16.36 7.64 9.06
CA PHE A 305 14.95 7.82 8.70
C PHE A 305 14.47 6.88 7.59
N GLN A 306 15.33 5.98 7.10
CA GLN A 306 14.92 4.90 6.20
C GLN A 306 13.99 3.91 6.92
N LEU A 307 14.36 3.52 8.15
CA LEU A 307 13.57 2.67 9.03
C LEU A 307 13.77 3.14 10.48
N PRO A 308 12.79 2.93 11.38
CA PRO A 308 12.95 3.29 12.79
C PRO A 308 14.06 2.54 13.51
N TYR A 309 14.46 1.39 12.98
CA TYR A 309 15.53 0.54 13.49
C TYR A 309 16.75 0.59 12.58
N VAL A 310 17.93 0.74 13.17
CA VAL A 310 19.21 0.79 12.45
C VAL A 310 20.21 -0.16 13.09
N LYS A 311 21.07 -0.76 12.25
CA LYS A 311 22.22 -1.58 12.67
C LYS A 311 23.50 -1.09 11.99
N ARG A 312 24.67 -1.50 12.50
CA ARG A 312 25.99 -1.07 11.98
C ARG A 312 26.13 -1.27 10.47
N LYS A 313 25.68 -2.43 9.99
CA LYS A 313 25.71 -2.80 8.56
C LYS A 313 24.98 -1.81 7.66
N PHE A 314 23.97 -1.08 8.15
CA PHE A 314 23.27 -0.09 7.34
C PHE A 314 24.15 1.12 7.04
N LEU A 315 24.91 1.62 8.04
CA LEU A 315 25.85 2.72 7.84
C LEU A 315 27.00 2.32 6.90
N GLU A 316 27.42 1.05 6.97
CA GLU A 316 28.45 0.51 6.07
C GLU A 316 27.93 0.33 4.64
N ASN A 317 26.76 -0.27 4.46
CA ASN A 317 26.12 -0.44 3.16
C ASN A 317 25.83 0.90 2.48
N ALA A 318 25.51 1.94 3.25
CA ALA A 318 25.33 3.30 2.76
C ALA A 318 26.66 4.03 2.47
N GLY A 319 27.82 3.38 2.67
CA GLY A 319 29.13 3.97 2.39
C GLY A 319 29.55 5.08 3.35
N ILE A 320 28.83 5.28 4.47
CA ILE A 320 29.10 6.36 5.42
C ILE A 320 30.43 6.08 6.13
N VAL A 321 30.58 4.88 6.68
CA VAL A 321 31.77 4.44 7.42
C VAL A 321 31.93 2.92 7.41
N LYS A 322 33.15 2.42 7.59
CA LYS A 322 33.41 0.99 7.82
C LYS A 322 32.75 0.50 9.11
N GLU A 323 32.42 -0.79 9.19
CA GLU A 323 31.65 -1.39 10.30
C GLU A 323 32.15 -1.02 11.71
N LYS A 324 33.48 -1.07 11.94
CA LYS A 324 34.09 -0.72 13.24
C LYS A 324 33.79 0.72 13.66
N THR A 325 33.77 1.65 12.71
CA THR A 325 33.47 3.06 12.95
C THR A 325 31.96 3.31 13.06
N ALA A 326 31.13 2.53 12.36
CA ALA A 326 29.67 2.58 12.50
C ALA A 326 29.22 2.34 13.95
N GLY A 327 29.86 1.39 14.65
CA GLY A 327 29.58 1.14 16.08
C GLY A 327 29.84 2.35 16.98
N ARG A 328 30.89 3.13 16.70
CA ARG A 328 31.17 4.39 17.41
C ARG A 328 30.07 5.42 17.14
N TYR A 329 29.68 5.60 15.88
CA TYR A 329 28.66 6.59 15.48
C TYR A 329 27.33 6.33 16.19
N LEU A 330 26.84 5.08 16.16
CA LEU A 330 25.58 4.71 16.82
C LEU A 330 25.63 4.90 18.34
N THR A 331 26.81 4.72 18.95
CA THR A 331 27.01 4.96 20.40
C THR A 331 27.04 6.45 20.74
N GLU A 332 27.62 7.30 19.89
CA GLU A 332 27.56 8.75 20.08
C GLU A 332 26.12 9.29 19.92
N LEU A 333 25.37 8.78 18.93
CA LEU A 333 23.95 9.10 18.73
C LEU A 333 23.07 8.65 19.92
N GLU A 334 23.41 7.52 20.56
CA GLU A 334 22.79 7.08 21.81
C GLU A 334 23.05 8.06 22.96
N LYS A 335 24.29 8.54 23.13
CA LYS A 335 24.66 9.48 24.21
C LYS A 335 23.89 10.80 24.16
N ILE A 336 23.62 11.30 22.95
CA ILE A 336 22.83 12.52 22.75
C ILE A 336 21.31 12.27 22.68
N GLY A 337 20.87 11.02 22.88
CA GLY A 337 19.45 10.65 22.97
C GLY A 337 18.70 10.58 21.64
N VAL A 338 19.40 10.58 20.50
CA VAL A 338 18.78 10.38 19.17
C VAL A 338 18.34 8.93 19.00
N LEU A 339 19.17 8.00 19.47
CA LEU A 339 18.92 6.56 19.41
C LEU A 339 18.82 5.94 20.81
N LYS A 340 18.14 4.80 20.91
CA LYS A 340 18.23 3.90 22.08
C LYS A 340 18.70 2.51 21.65
N PRO A 341 19.60 1.86 22.39
CA PRO A 341 20.02 0.51 22.05
C PRO A 341 18.91 -0.49 22.37
N LEU A 342 18.78 -1.52 21.53
CA LEU A 342 17.89 -2.64 21.75
C LEU A 342 18.59 -3.95 21.35
N LYS A 343 18.55 -4.94 22.22
CA LYS A 343 19.05 -6.29 21.90
C LYS A 343 17.90 -7.12 21.33
N VAL A 344 18.06 -7.65 20.12
CA VAL A 344 17.09 -8.53 19.47
C VAL A 344 17.81 -9.83 19.10
N GLY A 345 17.56 -10.88 19.87
CA GLY A 345 18.31 -12.14 19.75
C GLY A 345 19.82 -11.93 19.96
N ARG A 346 20.61 -12.24 18.92
CA ARG A 346 22.07 -12.04 18.90
C ARG A 346 22.49 -10.66 18.37
N GLU A 347 21.57 -9.93 17.74
CA GLU A 347 21.83 -8.64 17.11
C GLU A 347 21.68 -7.47 18.11
N LYS A 348 22.53 -6.46 17.95
CA LYS A 348 22.38 -5.16 18.64
C LYS A 348 21.83 -4.15 17.64
N LEU A 349 20.55 -3.80 17.81
CA LEU A 349 19.87 -2.78 17.05
C LEU A 349 19.86 -1.46 17.83
N TYR A 350 19.54 -0.39 17.12
CA TYR A 350 19.30 0.93 17.70
C TYR A 350 17.97 1.46 17.14
N ILE A 351 17.12 2.02 18.01
CA ILE A 351 15.82 2.57 17.62
C ILE A 351 15.83 4.11 17.68
N ASN A 352 15.38 4.74 16.61
CA ASN A 352 14.99 6.15 16.59
C ASN A 352 13.56 6.27 17.13
N VAL A 353 13.44 6.45 18.45
CA VAL A 353 12.14 6.41 19.15
C VAL A 353 11.19 7.50 18.64
N LYS A 354 11.71 8.71 18.40
CA LYS A 354 10.88 9.83 17.92
C LYS A 354 10.28 9.50 16.55
N PHE A 355 11.06 8.90 15.66
CA PHE A 355 10.58 8.50 14.33
C PHE A 355 9.62 7.31 14.40
N PHE A 356 9.92 6.30 15.23
CA PHE A 356 9.01 5.18 15.48
C PHE A 356 7.63 5.65 15.98
N ASP A 357 7.60 6.54 16.98
CA ASP A 357 6.37 7.08 17.54
C ASP A 357 5.59 7.94 16.54
N LEU A 358 6.30 8.65 15.66
CA LEU A 358 5.70 9.45 14.60
C LEU A 358 4.96 8.57 13.60
N LEU A 359 5.55 7.43 13.20
CA LEU A 359 4.93 6.48 12.25
C LEU A 359 3.79 5.67 12.86
N LYS A 360 3.74 5.54 14.20
CA LYS A 360 2.67 4.81 14.91
C LYS A 360 1.37 5.64 15.03
N LYS A 361 1.52 6.95 15.17
CA LYS A 361 0.41 7.92 15.14
C LYS A 361 -0.06 8.11 13.71
#